data_AF-A0A1F9Z8F8-F1
#
_entry.id   AF-A0A1F9Z8F8-F1
#
_cell.length_a   1.000
_cell.length_b   1.000
_cell.length_c   1.000
_cell.angle_alpha   90.00
_cell.angle_beta   90.00
_cell.angle_gamma   90.00
#
_symmetry.space_group_name_H-M   'P 1'
#
loop_
_entity.id
_entity.type
_entity.pdbx_description
1 polymer ?
#
loop_
_entity_poly.entity_id
_entity_poly.type
_entity_poly.pdbx_seq_one_letter_code
_entity_poly.pdbx_strand_id
1 'polypeptide(L)'
;MDQRSFRQAVLLLSGDHAIAILRAVRDGQWHLSSEVAKRLGIHITTASKFLHHLAELGLVERRPHDSRTFEYRLASPRIQIEVDLLDDSGPLRESIDFYVTYFQTLFERIRRLGWPSVEAEMEHRLTADHQELRHAIFQEMIAGSNGGVDRLRDLVAVLHRDLWSICSQTLGRATAERVFQTALREAVDSHPDTAVRCGLTRPLEA
;
A
#
# COMPACT_ATOMS: atom_id res chain seq x y z
N MET A 1 13.52 -2.39 -1.59
CA MET A 1 13.86 -1.62 -0.37
C MET A 1 12.56 -1.01 0.15
N ASP A 2 12.31 -0.97 1.46
CA ASP A 2 11.10 -0.32 2.00
C ASP A 2 11.15 1.21 1.87
N GLN A 3 10.02 1.91 2.05
CA GLN A 3 9.91 3.37 1.87
C GLN A 3 10.83 4.17 2.81
N ARG A 4 11.02 3.73 4.05
CA ARG A 4 11.87 4.41 5.04
C ARG A 4 13.34 4.27 4.66
N SER A 5 13.76 3.06 4.34
CA SER A 5 15.10 2.74 3.86
C SER A 5 15.39 3.47 2.55
N PHE A 6 14.41 3.58 1.65
CA PHE A 6 14.51 4.34 0.41
C PHE A 6 14.76 5.83 0.68
N ARG A 7 13.93 6.46 1.54
CA ARG A 7 14.09 7.87 1.90
C ARG A 7 15.46 8.15 2.51
N GLN A 8 15.94 7.25 3.37
CA GLN A 8 17.27 7.33 3.96
C GLN A 8 18.37 7.20 2.89
N ALA A 9 18.23 6.25 1.97
CA ALA A 9 19.17 6.07 0.86
C ALA A 9 19.24 7.31 -0.05
N VAL A 10 18.09 7.89 -0.43
CA VAL A 10 18.05 9.12 -1.24
C VAL A 10 18.74 10.28 -0.53
N LEU A 11 18.42 10.51 0.75
CA LEU A 11 19.03 11.58 1.55
C LEU A 11 20.55 11.39 1.72
N LEU A 12 21.00 10.14 1.89
CA LEU A 12 22.42 9.84 2.01
C LEU A 12 23.14 10.05 0.67
N LEU A 13 22.59 9.53 -0.42
CA LEU A 13 23.17 9.58 -1.75
C LEU A 13 23.13 10.98 -2.38
N SER A 14 22.20 11.84 -1.95
CA SER A 14 22.18 13.25 -2.33
C SER A 14 23.23 14.10 -1.60
N GLY A 15 23.86 13.56 -0.55
CA GLY A 15 24.92 14.24 0.19
C GLY A 15 26.25 14.26 -0.55
N ASP A 16 27.09 15.26 -0.24
CA ASP A 16 28.31 15.61 -0.98
C ASP A 16 29.34 14.47 -1.15
N HIS A 17 29.40 13.54 -0.19
CA HIS A 17 30.46 12.53 -0.14
C HIS A 17 30.02 11.11 -0.46
N ALA A 18 28.72 10.79 -0.45
CA ALA A 18 28.26 9.41 -0.56
C ALA A 18 28.64 8.74 -1.89
N ILE A 19 28.36 9.42 -3.01
CA ILE A 19 28.72 8.91 -4.35
C ILE A 19 30.24 8.84 -4.54
N ALA A 20 30.98 9.80 -4.00
CA ALA A 20 32.45 9.80 -4.06
C ALA A 20 33.03 8.62 -3.29
N ILE A 21 32.49 8.31 -2.11
CA ILE A 21 32.86 7.15 -1.29
C ILE A 21 32.54 5.83 -2.01
N LEU A 22 31.34 5.69 -2.59
CA LEU A 22 30.98 4.50 -3.38
C LEU A 22 31.92 4.30 -4.57
N ARG A 23 32.30 5.39 -5.26
CA ARG A 23 33.29 5.34 -6.35
C ARG A 23 34.70 4.99 -5.85
N ALA A 24 35.05 5.37 -4.62
CA ALA A 24 36.36 5.06 -4.04
C ALA A 24 36.52 3.56 -3.72
N VAL A 25 35.42 2.84 -3.45
CA VAL A 25 35.41 1.40 -3.14
C VAL A 25 34.92 0.52 -4.29
N ARG A 26 34.87 1.06 -5.51
CA ARG A 26 34.26 0.41 -6.69
C ARG A 26 35.03 -0.80 -7.24
N ASP A 27 36.27 -1.00 -6.81
CA ASP A 27 37.17 -2.04 -7.32
C ASP A 27 36.86 -3.45 -6.77
N GLY A 28 35.83 -3.56 -5.92
CA GLY A 28 35.39 -4.82 -5.33
C GLY A 28 36.36 -5.36 -4.28
N GLN A 29 37.34 -4.57 -3.84
CA GLN A 29 38.22 -4.91 -2.72
C GLN A 29 37.64 -4.41 -1.40
N TRP A 30 38.19 -4.91 -0.30
CA TRP A 30 37.88 -4.44 1.05
C TRP A 30 38.73 -3.23 1.37
N HIS A 31 38.12 -2.17 1.88
CA HIS A 31 38.78 -0.91 2.23
C HIS A 31 38.46 -0.50 3.66
N LEU A 32 39.45 0.06 4.35
CA LEU A 32 39.24 0.71 5.65
C LEU A 32 38.72 2.14 5.46
N SER A 33 37.97 2.64 6.44
CA SER A 33 37.51 4.04 6.46
C SER A 33 38.67 5.04 6.36
N SER A 34 39.83 4.71 6.90
CA SER A 34 41.06 5.53 6.83
C SER A 34 41.62 5.64 5.41
N GLU A 35 41.56 4.55 4.63
CA GLU A 35 42.04 4.51 3.24
C GLU A 35 41.13 5.34 2.34
N VAL A 36 39.80 5.16 2.48
CA VAL A 36 38.80 5.95 1.77
C VAL A 36 38.94 7.44 2.10
N ALA A 37 39.12 7.77 3.39
CA ALA A 37 39.32 9.14 3.84
C ALA A 37 40.57 9.78 3.21
N LYS A 38 41.70 9.07 3.22
CA LYS A 38 42.95 9.52 2.61
C LYS A 38 42.80 9.74 1.09
N ARG A 39 42.12 8.82 0.40
CA ARG A 39 41.90 8.90 -1.05
C ARG A 39 41.03 10.09 -1.47
N LEU A 40 40.04 10.44 -0.64
CA LEU A 40 39.09 11.52 -0.92
C LEU A 40 39.47 12.85 -0.27
N GLY A 41 40.51 12.89 0.56
CA GLY A 41 40.91 14.11 1.28
C GLY A 41 39.89 14.57 2.32
N ILE A 42 39.17 13.63 2.95
CA ILE A 42 38.14 13.92 3.96
C ILE A 42 38.54 13.39 5.34
N HIS A 43 37.86 13.84 6.39
CA HIS A 43 38.09 13.29 7.73
C HIS A 43 37.67 11.81 7.83
N ILE A 44 38.45 11.02 8.58
CA ILE A 44 38.18 9.58 8.81
C ILE A 44 36.81 9.37 9.46
N THR A 45 36.40 10.25 10.38
CA THR A 45 35.08 10.21 11.01
C THR A 45 33.96 10.42 10.00
N THR A 46 34.15 11.28 9.00
CA THR A 46 33.20 11.47 7.89
C THR A 46 33.11 10.19 7.06
N ALA A 47 34.24 9.67 6.58
CA ALA A 47 34.26 8.43 5.79
C ALA A 47 33.60 7.26 6.55
N SER A 48 33.93 7.09 7.83
CA SER A 48 33.38 6.05 8.70
C SER A 48 31.86 6.17 8.86
N LYS A 49 31.33 7.38 9.11
CA LYS A 49 29.89 7.61 9.23
C LYS A 49 29.14 7.25 7.93
N PHE A 50 29.66 7.71 6.79
CA PHE A 50 29.05 7.39 5.49
C PHE A 50 29.11 5.89 5.19
N LEU A 51 30.26 5.25 5.37
CA LEU A 51 30.43 3.80 5.14
C LEU A 51 29.54 2.97 6.07
N HIS A 52 29.36 3.41 7.32
CA HIS A 52 28.44 2.77 8.25
C HIS A 52 26.98 2.84 7.75
N HIS A 53 26.48 4.04 7.42
CA HIS A 53 25.10 4.18 6.92
C HIS A 53 24.89 3.47 5.56
N LEU A 54 25.88 3.51 4.67
CA LEU A 54 25.84 2.76 3.41
C LEU A 54 25.74 1.25 3.67
N ALA A 55 26.38 0.75 4.73
CA ALA A 55 26.31 -0.66 5.11
C ALA A 55 24.95 -1.02 5.71
N GLU A 56 24.37 -0.15 6.54
CA GLU A 56 23.00 -0.33 7.08
C GLU A 56 21.96 -0.39 5.97
N LEU A 57 22.16 0.35 4.88
CA LEU A 57 21.31 0.33 3.69
C LEU A 57 21.64 -0.81 2.71
N GLY A 58 22.63 -1.65 3.02
CA GLY A 58 23.05 -2.77 2.17
C GLY A 58 23.75 -2.38 0.87
N LEU A 59 24.15 -1.11 0.71
CA LEU A 59 24.85 -0.63 -0.48
C LEU A 59 26.34 -1.03 -0.48
N VAL A 60 26.90 -1.22 0.71
CA VAL A 60 28.22 -1.82 0.93
C VAL A 60 28.10 -2.96 1.92
N GLU A 61 28.95 -3.96 1.77
CA GLU A 61 29.15 -4.97 2.79
C GLU A 61 30.10 -4.44 3.86
N ARG A 62 29.92 -4.91 5.10
CA ARG A 62 30.78 -4.58 6.24
C ARG A 62 31.24 -5.85 6.92
N ARG A 63 32.54 -5.94 7.21
CA ARG A 63 33.11 -7.03 8.04
C ARG A 63 34.07 -6.48 9.08
N PRO A 64 34.23 -7.15 10.25
CA PRO A 64 35.26 -6.77 11.21
C PRO A 64 36.65 -7.00 10.58
N HIS A 65 37.52 -6.01 10.72
CA HIS A 65 38.95 -6.14 10.41
C HIS A 65 39.73 -6.53 11.66
N ASP A 66 39.44 -5.84 12.76
CA ASP A 66 39.95 -6.13 14.09
C ASP A 66 38.89 -5.85 15.18
N SER A 67 39.30 -5.78 16.45
CA SER A 67 38.40 -5.51 17.57
C SER A 67 37.76 -4.12 17.57
N ARG A 68 38.23 -3.18 16.75
CA ARG A 68 37.84 -1.76 16.78
C ARG A 68 37.50 -1.17 15.41
N THR A 69 37.80 -1.88 14.33
CA THR A 69 37.69 -1.35 12.96
C THR A 69 36.97 -2.33 12.04
N PHE A 70 36.37 -1.76 11.00
CA PHE A 70 35.63 -2.48 9.98
C PHE A 70 36.19 -2.17 8.60
N GLU A 71 36.12 -3.18 7.75
CA GLU A 71 36.35 -3.06 6.33
C GLU A 71 35.02 -3.03 5.58
N TYR A 72 35.05 -2.33 4.44
CA TYR A 72 33.89 -2.12 3.60
C TYR A 72 34.20 -2.47 2.15
N ARG A 73 33.21 -3.04 1.46
CA ARG A 73 33.30 -3.37 0.04
C ARG A 73 31.97 -3.06 -0.63
N LEU A 74 32.00 -2.59 -1.86
CA LEU A 74 30.77 -2.39 -2.63
C LEU A 74 30.01 -3.72 -2.78
N ALA A 75 28.73 -3.75 -2.39
CA ALA A 75 27.92 -4.98 -2.44
C ALA A 75 27.61 -5.39 -3.89
N SER A 76 27.43 -4.42 -4.78
CA SER A 76 27.22 -4.64 -6.21
C SER A 76 27.83 -3.50 -7.03
N PRO A 77 28.51 -3.79 -8.16
CA PRO A 77 29.07 -2.77 -9.05
C PRO A 77 27.99 -1.86 -9.66
N ARG A 78 26.73 -2.30 -9.66
CA ARG A 78 25.57 -1.53 -10.10
C ARG A 78 24.57 -1.44 -8.95
N ILE A 79 24.29 -0.21 -8.51
CA ILE A 79 23.23 0.08 -7.55
C ILE A 79 22.00 0.51 -8.35
N GLN A 80 20.91 -0.23 -8.20
CA GLN A 80 19.59 0.14 -8.71
C GLN A 80 18.70 0.42 -7.51
N ILE A 81 18.04 1.57 -7.54
CA ILE A 81 17.05 1.95 -6.54
C ILE A 81 15.73 2.03 -7.28
N GLU A 82 14.88 1.04 -7.04
CA GLU A 82 13.54 0.97 -7.58
C GLU A 82 12.57 1.42 -6.51
N VAL A 83 11.66 2.29 -6.91
CA VAL A 83 10.62 2.85 -6.07
C VAL A 83 9.31 2.52 -6.75
N ASP A 84 8.50 1.75 -6.06
CA ASP A 84 7.11 1.66 -6.46
C ASP A 84 6.40 2.93 -5.98
N LEU A 85 5.92 3.72 -6.94
CA LEU A 85 5.12 4.91 -6.66
C LEU A 85 3.63 4.56 -6.52
N LEU A 86 3.25 3.33 -6.88
CA LEU A 86 1.98 2.75 -6.54
C LEU A 86 2.15 2.16 -5.15
N ASP A 87 1.69 2.91 -4.15
CA ASP A 87 1.63 2.43 -2.79
C ASP A 87 0.56 1.31 -2.74
N ASP A 88 0.93 0.06 -2.97
CA ASP A 88 -0.02 -1.06 -3.08
C ASP A 88 -0.58 -1.54 -1.72
N SER A 89 -0.09 -0.98 -0.61
CA SER A 89 -0.47 -1.41 0.75
C SER A 89 -1.46 -0.50 1.50
N GLY A 90 -1.62 0.76 1.06
CA GLY A 90 -2.57 1.73 1.63
C GLY A 90 -3.98 1.72 1.02
N PRO A 91 -4.13 1.72 -0.33
CA PRO A 91 -5.42 1.91 -1.00
C PRO A 91 -6.39 0.76 -0.78
N LEU A 92 -5.92 -0.49 -0.69
CA LEU A 92 -6.81 -1.65 -0.58
C LEU A 92 -7.54 -1.66 0.76
N ARG A 93 -6.81 -1.50 1.87
CA ARG A 93 -7.42 -1.48 3.22
C ARG A 93 -8.33 -0.28 3.38
N GLU A 94 -7.89 0.90 2.96
CA GLU A 94 -8.71 2.11 2.99
C GLU A 94 -9.98 1.95 2.12
N SER A 95 -9.88 1.31 0.95
CA SER A 95 -11.03 1.02 0.09
C SER A 95 -11.97 -0.03 0.70
N ILE A 96 -11.43 -1.03 1.42
CA ILE A 96 -12.25 -1.99 2.17
C ILE A 96 -13.04 -1.26 3.26
N ASP A 97 -12.39 -0.40 4.04
CA ASP A 97 -13.06 0.37 5.09
C ASP A 97 -14.14 1.30 4.52
N PHE A 98 -13.89 1.90 3.34
CA PHE A 98 -14.90 2.62 2.56
C PHE A 98 -16.11 1.73 2.23
N TYR A 99 -15.89 0.55 1.63
CA TYR A 99 -16.98 -0.34 1.23
C TYR A 99 -17.73 -0.94 2.42
N VAL A 100 -17.04 -1.21 3.52
CA VAL A 100 -17.68 -1.64 4.78
C VAL A 100 -18.63 -0.55 5.27
N THR A 101 -18.18 0.71 5.28
CA THR A 101 -19.01 1.86 5.67
C THR A 101 -20.23 1.99 4.75
N TYR A 102 -20.01 1.92 3.43
CA TYR A 102 -21.06 1.95 2.42
C TYR A 102 -22.14 0.88 2.65
N PHE A 103 -21.74 -0.37 2.81
CA PHE A 103 -22.71 -1.46 3.02
C PHE A 103 -23.40 -1.37 4.38
N GLN A 104 -22.69 -0.99 5.45
CA GLN A 104 -23.30 -0.81 6.77
C GLN A 104 -24.42 0.23 6.73
N THR A 105 -24.16 1.40 6.13
CA THR A 105 -25.17 2.44 5.95
C THR A 105 -26.32 1.95 5.07
N LEU A 106 -26.03 1.20 4.00
CA LEU A 106 -27.05 0.63 3.12
C LEU A 106 -28.00 -0.29 3.90
N PHE A 107 -27.46 -1.23 4.68
CA PHE A 107 -28.23 -2.15 5.50
C PHE A 107 -29.05 -1.44 6.57
N GLU A 108 -28.45 -0.47 7.26
CA GLU A 108 -29.17 0.28 8.28
C GLU A 108 -30.36 1.05 7.69
N ARG A 109 -30.20 1.63 6.50
CA ARG A 109 -31.29 2.32 5.81
C ARG A 109 -32.40 1.39 5.38
N ILE A 110 -32.07 0.20 4.86
CA ILE A 110 -33.07 -0.80 4.47
C ILE A 110 -33.83 -1.33 5.69
N ARG A 111 -33.13 -1.57 6.82
CA ARG A 111 -33.76 -1.92 8.10
C ARG A 111 -34.75 -0.87 8.57
N ARG A 112 -34.37 0.42 8.50
CA ARG A 112 -35.25 1.55 8.88
C ARG A 112 -36.50 1.65 8.02
N LEU A 113 -36.47 1.15 6.77
CA LEU A 113 -37.65 1.10 5.91
C LEU A 113 -38.65 -0.01 6.31
N GLY A 114 -38.24 -0.95 7.17
CA GLY A 114 -39.15 -1.95 7.75
C GLY A 114 -39.55 -3.08 6.79
N TRP A 115 -38.60 -3.59 5.98
CA TRP A 115 -38.84 -4.68 5.02
C TRP A 115 -38.02 -5.93 5.37
N PRO A 116 -38.49 -6.79 6.29
CA PRO A 116 -37.73 -7.96 6.77
C PRO A 116 -37.38 -8.96 5.67
N SER A 117 -38.20 -9.06 4.62
CA SER A 117 -37.95 -9.94 3.47
C SER A 117 -36.75 -9.50 2.64
N VAL A 118 -36.57 -8.19 2.46
CA VAL A 118 -35.41 -7.62 1.74
C VAL A 118 -34.15 -7.83 2.58
N GLU A 119 -34.23 -7.59 3.88
CA GLU A 119 -33.12 -7.82 4.80
C GLU A 119 -32.65 -9.28 4.79
N ALA A 120 -33.59 -10.23 4.95
CA ALA A 120 -33.26 -11.66 4.98
C ALA A 120 -32.67 -12.15 3.65
N GLU A 121 -33.21 -11.71 2.52
CA GLU A 121 -32.69 -12.05 1.19
C GLU A 121 -31.27 -11.49 0.98
N MET A 122 -31.01 -10.25 1.39
CA MET A 122 -29.68 -9.65 1.27
C MET A 122 -28.65 -10.34 2.19
N GLU A 123 -29.03 -10.68 3.42
CA GLU A 123 -28.16 -11.42 4.34
C GLU A 123 -27.84 -12.81 3.80
N HIS A 124 -28.84 -13.49 3.21
CA HIS A 124 -28.65 -14.78 2.56
C HIS A 124 -27.63 -14.70 1.42
N ARG A 125 -27.76 -13.72 0.50
CA ARG A 125 -26.82 -13.59 -0.62
C ARG A 125 -25.40 -13.28 -0.17
N LEU A 126 -25.24 -12.38 0.80
CA LEU A 126 -23.90 -12.05 1.34
C LEU A 126 -23.19 -13.24 2.00
N THR A 127 -23.97 -14.14 2.61
CA THR A 127 -23.42 -15.26 3.37
C THR A 127 -23.25 -16.51 2.52
N ALA A 128 -24.25 -16.87 1.73
CA ALA A 128 -24.28 -18.07 0.90
C ALA A 128 -23.67 -17.82 -0.49
N ASP A 129 -24.17 -16.84 -1.24
CA ASP A 129 -23.81 -16.64 -2.65
C ASP A 129 -22.43 -15.98 -2.83
N HIS A 130 -21.99 -15.19 -1.85
CA HIS A 130 -20.73 -14.44 -1.90
C HIS A 130 -19.65 -14.99 -0.96
N GLN A 131 -19.73 -16.26 -0.55
CA GLN A 131 -18.69 -16.89 0.26
C GLN A 131 -17.32 -16.88 -0.44
N GLU A 132 -17.28 -17.16 -1.75
CA GLU A 132 -16.05 -17.12 -2.55
C GLU A 132 -15.47 -15.70 -2.63
N LEU A 133 -16.34 -14.70 -2.71
CA LEU A 133 -15.95 -13.30 -2.78
C LEU A 133 -15.35 -12.80 -1.45
N ARG A 134 -15.96 -13.18 -0.33
CA ARG A 134 -15.37 -12.94 1.00
C ARG A 134 -14.01 -13.61 1.12
N HIS A 135 -13.90 -14.87 0.71
CA HIS A 135 -12.63 -15.59 0.75
C HIS A 135 -11.57 -14.92 -0.13
N ALA A 136 -11.93 -14.46 -1.33
CA ALA A 136 -11.03 -13.72 -2.22
C ALA A 136 -10.54 -12.40 -1.59
N ILE A 137 -11.43 -11.60 -1.01
CA ILE A 137 -11.07 -10.35 -0.32
C ILE A 137 -10.14 -10.63 0.88
N PHE A 138 -10.43 -11.65 1.68
CA PHE A 138 -9.58 -12.04 2.81
C PHE A 138 -8.20 -12.53 2.37
N GLN A 139 -8.12 -13.32 1.30
CA GLN A 139 -6.85 -13.77 0.75
C GLN A 139 -6.05 -12.59 0.19
N GLU A 140 -6.69 -11.60 -0.44
CA GLU A 140 -6.02 -10.40 -0.93
C GLU A 140 -5.46 -9.54 0.20
N MET A 141 -6.19 -9.42 1.31
CA MET A 141 -5.69 -8.73 2.52
C MET A 141 -4.47 -9.42 3.15
N ILE A 142 -4.40 -10.75 3.10
CA ILE A 142 -3.33 -11.54 3.74
C ILE A 142 -2.12 -11.66 2.81
N ALA A 143 -2.34 -11.91 1.52
CA ALA A 143 -1.29 -12.22 0.56
C ALA A 143 -0.68 -10.98 -0.11
N GLY A 144 -1.30 -9.79 0.01
CA GLY A 144 -0.85 -8.57 -0.66
C GLY A 144 -0.73 -8.74 -2.18
N SER A 145 -1.56 -9.61 -2.76
CA SER A 145 -1.42 -10.04 -4.15
C SER A 145 -1.93 -8.99 -5.13
N ASN A 146 -1.27 -8.92 -6.29
CA ASN A 146 -1.32 -7.95 -7.40
C ASN A 146 -2.71 -7.54 -7.99
N GLY A 147 -3.84 -7.82 -7.34
CA GLY A 147 -5.18 -7.44 -7.79
C GLY A 147 -5.58 -5.99 -7.49
N GLY A 148 -4.97 -5.36 -6.48
CA GLY A 148 -5.17 -3.96 -6.14
C GLY A 148 -6.63 -3.54 -5.89
N VAL A 149 -6.88 -2.22 -5.87
CA VAL A 149 -8.21 -1.62 -5.69
C VAL A 149 -9.16 -1.93 -6.85
N ASP A 150 -8.63 -2.10 -8.05
CA ASP A 150 -9.45 -2.36 -9.25
C ASP A 150 -10.16 -3.71 -9.17
N ARG A 151 -9.47 -4.77 -8.73
CA ARG A 151 -10.10 -6.08 -8.53
C ARG A 151 -11.11 -6.06 -7.39
N LEU A 152 -10.81 -5.37 -6.29
CA LEU A 152 -11.79 -5.14 -5.22
C LEU A 152 -13.04 -4.42 -5.77
N ARG A 153 -12.85 -3.40 -6.62
CA ARG A 153 -13.96 -2.68 -7.27
C ARG A 153 -14.82 -3.62 -8.12
N ASP A 154 -14.20 -4.51 -8.90
CA ASP A 154 -14.92 -5.49 -9.71
C ASP A 154 -15.73 -6.46 -8.85
N LEU A 155 -15.12 -6.97 -7.76
CA LEU A 155 -15.79 -7.85 -6.81
C LEU A 155 -16.98 -7.14 -6.14
N VAL A 156 -16.78 -5.90 -5.68
CA VAL A 156 -17.85 -5.13 -5.04
C VAL A 156 -18.93 -4.70 -6.03
N ALA A 157 -18.61 -4.48 -7.31
CA ALA A 157 -19.60 -4.20 -8.35
C ALA A 157 -20.57 -5.38 -8.58
N VAL A 158 -20.09 -6.63 -8.48
CA VAL A 158 -20.96 -7.82 -8.53
C VAL A 158 -21.94 -7.81 -7.36
N LEU A 159 -21.42 -7.67 -6.13
CA LEU A 159 -22.25 -7.54 -4.92
C LEU A 159 -23.30 -6.42 -5.05
N HIS A 160 -22.85 -5.25 -5.49
CA HIS A 160 -23.68 -4.08 -5.64
C HIS A 160 -24.86 -4.33 -6.59
N ARG A 161 -24.62 -4.97 -7.75
CA ARG A 161 -25.67 -5.29 -8.73
C ARG A 161 -26.69 -6.27 -8.19
N ASP A 162 -26.27 -7.27 -7.43
CA ASP A 162 -27.19 -8.24 -6.84
C ASP A 162 -28.10 -7.59 -5.80
N LEU A 163 -27.52 -6.80 -4.89
CA LEU A 163 -28.29 -6.05 -3.89
C LEU A 163 -29.22 -5.02 -4.55
N TRP A 164 -28.75 -4.34 -5.60
CA TRP A 164 -29.54 -3.40 -6.38
C TRP A 164 -30.75 -4.08 -7.04
N SER A 165 -30.55 -5.26 -7.64
CA SER A 165 -31.62 -6.01 -8.28
C SER A 165 -32.75 -6.31 -7.29
N ILE A 166 -32.42 -6.84 -6.11
CA ILE A 166 -33.41 -7.18 -5.08
C ILE A 166 -34.12 -5.92 -4.56
N CYS A 167 -33.34 -4.88 -4.23
CA CYS A 167 -33.88 -3.64 -3.69
C CYS A 167 -34.79 -2.93 -4.69
N SER A 168 -34.38 -2.87 -5.96
CA SER A 168 -35.16 -2.20 -7.01
C SER A 168 -36.44 -2.95 -7.37
N GLN A 169 -36.43 -4.29 -7.31
CA GLN A 169 -37.62 -5.12 -7.52
C GLN A 169 -38.60 -5.01 -6.36
N THR A 170 -38.11 -4.94 -5.11
CA THR A 170 -38.97 -4.96 -3.92
C THR A 170 -39.42 -3.56 -3.49
N LEU A 171 -38.51 -2.59 -3.44
CA LEU A 171 -38.76 -1.22 -2.96
C LEU A 171 -39.19 -0.26 -4.08
N GLY A 172 -39.05 -0.69 -5.33
CA GLY A 172 -39.15 0.16 -6.51
C GLY A 172 -37.84 0.93 -6.79
N ARG A 173 -37.54 1.11 -8.09
CA ARG A 173 -36.29 1.75 -8.56
C ARG A 173 -35.99 3.09 -7.89
N ALA A 174 -36.97 3.99 -7.80
CA ALA A 174 -36.74 5.33 -7.24
C ALA A 174 -36.38 5.33 -5.74
N THR A 175 -36.95 4.39 -4.97
CA THR A 175 -36.63 4.25 -3.55
C THR A 175 -35.26 3.60 -3.37
N ALA A 176 -34.98 2.54 -4.12
CA ALA A 176 -33.67 1.87 -4.12
C ALA A 176 -32.55 2.85 -4.51
N GLU A 177 -32.75 3.64 -5.56
CA GLU A 177 -31.79 4.67 -6.00
C GLU A 177 -31.44 5.64 -4.87
N ARG A 178 -32.45 6.19 -4.21
CA ARG A 178 -32.26 7.14 -3.11
C ARG A 178 -31.49 6.52 -1.95
N VAL A 179 -31.79 5.28 -1.61
CA VAL A 179 -31.14 4.54 -0.52
C VAL A 179 -29.66 4.33 -0.83
N PHE A 180 -29.34 3.84 -2.03
CA PHE A 180 -27.97 3.59 -2.48
C PHE A 180 -27.15 4.87 -2.62
N GLN A 181 -27.71 5.91 -3.23
CA GLN A 181 -27.03 7.21 -3.37
C GLN A 181 -26.74 7.85 -2.01
N THR A 182 -27.65 7.70 -1.03
CA THR A 182 -27.42 8.26 0.30
C THR A 182 -26.35 7.48 1.05
N ALA A 183 -26.35 6.14 0.94
CA ALA A 183 -25.30 5.32 1.52
C ALA A 183 -23.92 5.63 0.92
N LEU A 184 -23.86 5.84 -0.40
CA LEU A 184 -22.62 6.24 -1.08
C LEU A 184 -22.12 7.59 -0.59
N ARG A 185 -23.02 8.58 -0.46
CA ARG A 185 -22.66 9.91 0.02
C ARG A 185 -22.07 9.87 1.42
N GLU A 186 -22.68 9.11 2.34
CA GLU A 186 -22.15 8.97 3.71
C GLU A 186 -20.79 8.27 3.75
N ALA A 187 -20.57 7.27 2.89
CA ALA A 187 -19.26 6.62 2.78
C ALA A 187 -18.19 7.58 2.23
N VAL A 188 -18.53 8.41 1.24
CA VAL A 188 -17.65 9.47 0.71
C VAL A 188 -17.34 10.53 1.76
N ASP A 189 -18.34 10.97 2.51
CA ASP A 189 -18.16 11.98 3.57
C ASP A 189 -17.29 11.45 4.73
N SER A 190 -17.35 10.14 5.00
CA SER A 190 -16.56 9.47 6.04
C SER A 190 -15.11 9.20 5.60
N HIS A 191 -14.87 9.04 4.30
CA HIS A 191 -13.56 8.69 3.73
C HIS A 191 -13.25 9.52 2.47
N PRO A 192 -13.16 10.87 2.57
CA PRO A 192 -13.10 11.75 1.40
C PRO A 192 -11.81 11.57 0.59
N ASP A 193 -10.66 11.45 1.26
CA ASP A 193 -9.37 11.27 0.61
C ASP A 193 -9.28 9.94 -0.14
N THR A 194 -9.78 8.86 0.47
CA THR A 194 -9.86 7.53 -0.13
C THR A 194 -10.78 7.54 -1.35
N ALA A 195 -11.95 8.16 -1.23
CA ALA A 195 -12.94 8.19 -2.30
C ALA A 195 -12.39 8.89 -3.55
N VAL A 196 -11.66 10.01 -3.38
CA VAL A 196 -11.02 10.73 -4.50
C VAL A 196 -9.85 9.93 -5.06
N ARG A 197 -8.94 9.45 -4.19
CA ARG A 197 -7.73 8.72 -4.62
C ARG A 197 -8.06 7.42 -5.35
N CYS A 198 -9.11 6.72 -4.94
CA CYS A 198 -9.47 5.39 -5.45
C CYS A 198 -10.61 5.41 -6.48
N GLY A 199 -11.13 6.60 -6.83
CA GLY A 199 -12.20 6.77 -7.81
C GLY A 199 -13.57 6.25 -7.35
N LEU A 200 -13.83 6.22 -6.04
CA LEU A 200 -15.03 5.63 -5.43
C LEU A 200 -16.20 6.62 -5.27
N THR A 201 -16.10 7.80 -5.88
CA THR A 201 -17.10 8.88 -5.77
C THR A 201 -18.35 8.64 -6.61
N ARG A 202 -18.32 7.66 -7.52
CA ARG A 202 -19.44 7.33 -8.40
C ARG A 202 -20.15 6.07 -7.90
N PRO A 203 -21.48 5.97 -8.09
CA PRO A 203 -22.17 4.70 -7.93
C PRO A 203 -21.46 3.65 -8.77
N LEU A 204 -21.30 2.45 -8.20
CA LEU A 204 -20.91 1.28 -8.98
C LEU A 204 -22.05 1.04 -9.96
N GLU A 205 -21.85 1.40 -11.23
CA GLU A 205 -22.91 1.38 -12.24
C GLU A 205 -23.57 -0.01 -12.32
N ALA A 206 -24.88 0.00 -12.55
CA ALA A 206 -25.71 -1.20 -12.73
C ALA A 206 -25.64 -1.71 -14.18
#